data_AF-A0A1G6ZSF0-F1
#
_entry.id   AF-A0A1G6ZSF0-F1
#
_cell.length_a   1.000
_cell.length_b   1.000
_cell.length_c   1.000
_cell.angle_alpha   90.00
_cell.angle_beta   90.00
_cell.angle_gamma   90.00
#
_symmetry.space_group_name_H-M   'P 1'
#
loop_
_entity.id
_entity.type
_entity.pdbx_description
1 polymer ?
#
loop_
_entity_poly.entity_id
_entity_poly.type
_entity_poly.pdbx_seq_one_letter_code
_entity_poly.pdbx_strand_id
1 'polypeptide(L)'
;MAIITLFGDTGFFNPDVGIPGSIVSATSGLVVIQDFTGIRHELTGTFSIDPAGDPQSGTISGIRGYDNGTLVLEARELSVSFGLVLIAILSSDPDFSEFLDNVLSDVDFLTGSDAGESIYAGDGNDLVIGGNRDDVFFAGFGNDTIQGGAGTDVAVFSGVLAEASFRQDGDRILVQSRDGSDVLRGIEWLLFEDAVFTVSELYEPATAGDDVRAGSRASEFFAGLSGNDHLSGLAGNDTLSGDAGHDTLYGGEGDDSLSGGSGHDLFGGGNGHDSLFGGDGDDLLWGAAGDDLLQGDSGNDTLGGGAQNDTLWGGFGNDQLWGGTGHDRLIGGPGSDTLGGYDGHDYLQGDLGNDQLWGAAGDDTLVGVDGDDTIGAGGGDDSIVGGDGHDLIYGGAGNDTLDGGEGHDTIYAGTGNDEIVFSGGVDVIYGFVPGEDRINLTSFLNLTSYAQLQADHLAQVGATAVVLLNDDNFLRLDGVQLAELSADNFIF
;
A
#
# COMPACT_ATOMS: atom_id res chain seq x y z
N MET A 1 -51.62 -28.29 22.06
CA MET A 1 -51.85 -28.33 20.60
C MET A 1 -50.58 -27.77 19.98
N ALA A 2 -49.62 -28.64 19.68
CA ALA A 2 -48.35 -28.22 19.13
C ALA A 2 -48.52 -27.86 17.65
N ILE A 3 -47.94 -26.74 17.23
CA ILE A 3 -47.81 -26.39 15.82
C ILE A 3 -46.37 -26.72 15.46
N ILE A 4 -46.19 -27.66 14.54
CA ILE A 4 -44.89 -28.00 13.95
C ILE A 4 -44.89 -27.35 12.57
N THR A 5 -43.93 -26.45 12.33
CA THR A 5 -43.76 -25.81 11.01
C THR A 5 -42.55 -26.42 10.34
N LEU A 6 -42.75 -26.93 9.12
CA LEU A 6 -41.69 -27.43 8.24
C LEU A 6 -41.83 -26.69 6.90
N PHE A 7 -40.72 -26.18 6.39
CA PHE A 7 -40.62 -25.52 5.08
C PHE A 7 -39.93 -26.46 4.07
N GLY A 8 -40.07 -26.16 2.79
CA GLY A 8 -39.41 -26.90 1.71
C GLY A 8 -39.66 -26.26 0.35
N ASP A 9 -38.63 -26.20 -0.49
CA ASP A 9 -38.58 -25.29 -1.63
C ASP A 9 -38.88 -25.94 -2.98
N THR A 10 -39.89 -25.42 -3.67
CA THR A 10 -39.83 -25.12 -5.11
C THR A 10 -40.74 -23.91 -5.39
N GLY A 11 -40.27 -22.97 -6.22
CA GLY A 11 -40.73 -21.57 -6.20
C GLY A 11 -42.18 -21.27 -6.63
N PHE A 12 -42.67 -20.13 -6.12
CA PHE A 12 -43.94 -19.44 -6.41
C PHE A 12 -45.25 -20.21 -6.15
N PHE A 13 -45.75 -20.14 -4.91
CA PHE A 13 -47.01 -19.43 -4.61
C PHE A 13 -47.20 -19.17 -3.09
N ASN A 14 -47.36 -17.88 -2.72
CA ASN A 14 -48.05 -17.30 -1.54
C ASN A 14 -47.82 -17.89 -0.12
N PRO A 15 -47.36 -17.09 0.88
CA PRO A 15 -47.09 -17.56 2.23
C PRO A 15 -48.38 -17.71 3.06
N ASP A 16 -48.81 -18.95 3.36
CA ASP A 16 -49.92 -19.17 4.32
C ASP A 16 -50.08 -20.62 4.88
N VAL A 17 -49.23 -21.60 4.52
CA VAL A 17 -49.43 -23.01 4.93
C VAL A 17 -48.15 -23.70 5.39
N GLY A 18 -47.80 -23.54 6.68
CA GLY A 18 -46.98 -24.53 7.38
C GLY A 18 -47.77 -25.83 7.58
N ILE A 19 -47.11 -27.00 7.64
CA ILE A 19 -47.77 -28.33 7.65
C ILE A 19 -48.45 -28.64 9.00
N PRO A 20 -49.79 -28.50 9.18
CA PRO A 20 -50.43 -28.72 10.48
C PRO A 20 -50.82 -30.21 10.59
N GLY A 21 -49.86 -31.03 11.03
CA GLY A 21 -50.10 -32.44 11.36
C GLY A 21 -50.55 -32.64 12.82
N SER A 22 -51.13 -33.81 13.13
CA SER A 22 -51.29 -34.26 14.51
C SER A 22 -50.43 -35.49 14.77
N ILE A 23 -49.77 -35.51 15.93
CA ILE A 23 -49.09 -36.72 16.42
C ILE A 23 -50.18 -37.75 16.74
N VAL A 24 -50.11 -38.90 16.07
CA VAL A 24 -51.07 -40.00 16.24
C VAL A 24 -50.58 -41.01 17.27
N SER A 25 -49.27 -41.16 17.39
CA SER A 25 -48.62 -41.94 18.46
C SER A 25 -47.14 -41.57 18.57
N ALA A 26 -46.63 -41.50 19.80
CA ALA A 26 -45.21 -41.38 20.08
C ALA A 26 -44.76 -42.52 21.02
N THR A 27 -43.54 -43.00 20.79
CA THR A 27 -42.81 -43.95 21.64
C THR A 27 -41.35 -43.51 21.69
N SER A 28 -40.56 -43.99 22.66
CA SER A 28 -39.17 -43.60 22.84
C SER A 28 -38.23 -43.89 21.66
N GLY A 29 -38.70 -44.63 20.64
CA GLY A 29 -37.97 -44.98 19.41
C GLY A 29 -38.64 -44.55 18.09
N LEU A 30 -39.88 -44.05 18.14
CA LEU A 30 -40.72 -43.83 16.95
C LEU A 30 -41.82 -42.80 17.23
N VAL A 31 -41.92 -41.75 16.41
CA VAL A 31 -43.03 -40.80 16.37
C VAL A 31 -43.78 -40.96 15.04
N VAL A 32 -45.12 -41.01 15.09
CA VAL A 32 -45.99 -41.11 13.92
C VAL A 32 -46.84 -39.85 13.81
N ILE A 33 -46.62 -39.09 12.75
CA ILE A 33 -47.39 -37.89 12.42
C ILE A 33 -48.37 -38.22 11.31
N GLN A 34 -49.61 -37.76 11.43
CA GLN A 34 -50.59 -37.79 10.34
C GLN A 34 -50.85 -36.36 9.87
N ASP A 35 -50.65 -36.14 8.57
CA ASP A 35 -50.90 -34.85 7.94
C ASP A 35 -52.41 -34.60 7.74
N PHE A 36 -52.75 -33.42 7.24
CA PHE A 36 -54.12 -33.02 6.91
C PHE A 36 -54.68 -33.72 5.65
N THR A 37 -53.85 -34.40 4.85
CA THR A 37 -54.31 -35.26 3.75
C THR A 37 -54.66 -36.68 4.22
N GLY A 38 -54.23 -37.04 5.42
CA GLY A 38 -54.47 -38.33 6.08
C GLY A 38 -53.33 -39.33 5.93
N ILE A 39 -52.22 -38.97 5.30
CA ILE A 39 -51.01 -39.78 5.15
C ILE A 39 -50.24 -39.82 6.47
N ARG A 40 -49.63 -40.97 6.77
CA ARG A 40 -48.83 -41.19 7.98
C ARG A 40 -47.34 -41.23 7.64
N HIS A 41 -46.56 -40.54 8.45
CA HIS A 41 -45.10 -40.48 8.37
C HIS A 41 -44.51 -41.04 9.66
N GLU A 42 -43.54 -41.95 9.52
CA GLU A 42 -42.86 -42.64 10.62
C GLU A 42 -41.45 -42.05 10.79
N LEU A 43 -41.17 -41.51 11.98
CA LEU A 43 -39.90 -40.85 12.31
C LEU A 43 -39.18 -41.62 13.43
N THR A 44 -38.03 -42.21 13.13
CA THR A 44 -37.21 -42.96 14.09
C THR A 44 -36.15 -42.07 14.73
N GLY A 45 -36.02 -42.17 16.06
CA GLY A 45 -35.12 -41.35 16.87
C GLY A 45 -35.25 -41.71 18.35
N THR A 46 -34.40 -41.15 19.20
CA THR A 46 -34.46 -41.35 20.65
C THR A 46 -35.22 -40.20 21.31
N PHE A 47 -36.39 -40.47 21.88
CA PHE A 47 -37.29 -39.44 22.43
C PHE A 47 -37.59 -39.65 23.92
N SER A 48 -37.54 -38.56 24.68
CA SER A 48 -38.13 -38.44 26.01
C SER A 48 -39.62 -38.10 25.87
N ILE A 49 -40.49 -38.83 26.58
CA ILE A 49 -41.94 -38.69 26.51
C ILE A 49 -42.50 -38.56 27.93
N ASP A 50 -43.45 -37.65 28.11
CA ASP A 50 -44.10 -37.44 29.41
C ASP A 50 -45.19 -38.49 29.73
N PRO A 51 -45.76 -38.47 30.96
CA PRO A 51 -46.82 -39.42 31.33
C PRO A 51 -48.16 -39.24 30.58
N ALA A 52 -48.35 -38.17 29.81
CA ALA A 52 -49.52 -37.95 28.97
C ALA A 52 -49.33 -38.52 27.54
N GLY A 53 -48.08 -38.77 27.13
CA GLY A 53 -47.71 -39.32 25.82
C GLY A 53 -47.13 -38.27 24.87
N ASP A 54 -46.87 -37.05 25.33
CA ASP A 54 -46.31 -35.96 24.52
C ASP A 54 -44.76 -35.99 24.56
N PRO A 55 -44.07 -35.88 23.41
CA PRO A 55 -42.61 -35.84 23.36
C PRO A 55 -42.06 -34.50 23.89
N GLN A 56 -41.04 -34.58 24.74
CA GLN A 56 -40.49 -33.44 25.48
C GLN A 56 -39.11 -32.99 24.95
N SER A 57 -38.27 -33.93 24.54
CA SER A 57 -36.96 -33.70 23.90
C SER A 57 -36.49 -35.00 23.23
N GLY A 58 -35.51 -34.92 22.33
CA GLY A 58 -34.94 -36.11 21.69
C GLY A 58 -33.97 -35.82 20.57
N THR A 59 -33.40 -36.89 20.00
CA THR A 59 -32.52 -36.85 18.83
C THR A 59 -33.14 -37.63 17.68
N ILE A 60 -33.15 -37.03 16.48
CA ILE A 60 -33.57 -37.69 15.24
C ILE A 60 -32.31 -38.03 14.46
N SER A 61 -32.18 -39.29 14.02
CA SER A 61 -31.10 -39.65 13.11
C SER A 61 -31.66 -39.81 11.70
N GLY A 62 -31.62 -38.74 10.88
CA GLY A 62 -32.11 -38.83 9.50
C GLY A 62 -32.17 -37.63 8.54
N ILE A 63 -31.26 -37.55 7.53
CA ILE A 63 -31.62 -37.34 6.10
C ILE A 63 -30.52 -37.88 5.14
N ARG A 64 -30.83 -38.81 4.21
CA ARG A 64 -29.89 -39.39 3.22
C ARG A 64 -30.52 -39.48 1.81
N GLY A 65 -31.15 -38.39 1.37
CA GLY A 65 -31.66 -38.22 0.01
C GLY A 65 -33.00 -38.92 -0.30
N TYR A 66 -33.48 -38.72 -1.53
CA TYR A 66 -34.80 -39.11 -2.00
C TYR A 66 -34.68 -40.00 -3.26
N ASP A 67 -35.20 -41.23 -3.21
CA ASP A 67 -35.28 -42.12 -4.39
C ASP A 67 -36.71 -42.69 -4.51
N ASN A 68 -37.24 -42.69 -5.74
CA ASN A 68 -38.55 -43.22 -6.12
C ASN A 68 -39.69 -42.94 -5.12
N GLY A 69 -39.79 -41.71 -4.63
CA GLY A 69 -40.88 -41.27 -3.75
C GLY A 69 -40.70 -41.63 -2.28
N THR A 70 -39.54 -42.15 -1.87
CA THR A 70 -39.20 -42.44 -0.47
C THR A 70 -38.06 -41.55 0.00
N LEU A 71 -38.29 -40.83 1.10
CA LEU A 71 -37.29 -40.00 1.79
C LEU A 71 -36.45 -40.88 2.73
N VAL A 72 -35.13 -40.89 2.55
CA VAL A 72 -34.18 -41.69 3.37
C VAL A 72 -33.50 -40.83 4.43
N LEU A 73 -32.95 -41.50 5.45
CA LEU A 73 -32.59 -40.95 6.75
C LEU A 73 -31.20 -41.43 7.24
N GLU A 74 -30.19 -40.54 7.28
CA GLU A 74 -29.12 -40.52 8.29
C GLU A 74 -28.63 -39.07 8.54
N ALA A 75 -28.77 -38.53 9.76
CA ALA A 75 -28.14 -37.31 10.29
C ALA A 75 -27.64 -37.67 11.69
N ARG A 76 -26.57 -37.06 12.21
CA ARG A 76 -26.01 -37.48 13.51
C ARG A 76 -26.16 -36.35 14.54
N GLU A 77 -26.93 -36.65 15.58
CA GLU A 77 -27.04 -35.88 16.83
C GLU A 77 -27.66 -34.46 16.75
N LEU A 78 -28.74 -34.31 15.97
CA LEU A 78 -29.69 -33.21 16.15
C LEU A 78 -30.28 -33.21 17.57
N SER A 79 -29.94 -32.21 18.40
CA SER A 79 -30.57 -31.98 19.71
C SER A 79 -31.54 -30.79 19.62
N VAL A 80 -32.75 -30.95 20.18
CA VAL A 80 -33.78 -29.89 20.18
C VAL A 80 -34.04 -29.42 21.61
N SER A 81 -33.81 -28.12 21.86
CA SER A 81 -34.16 -27.43 23.10
C SER A 81 -35.16 -26.31 22.81
N PHE A 82 -36.14 -26.12 23.69
CA PHE A 82 -37.23 -25.15 23.49
C PHE A 82 -36.94 -23.81 24.18
N GLY A 83 -36.40 -22.84 23.42
CA GLY A 83 -36.39 -21.43 23.81
C GLY A 83 -35.36 -20.58 23.07
N LEU A 84 -35.84 -19.70 22.18
CA LEU A 84 -35.17 -18.49 21.63
C LEU A 84 -33.63 -18.56 21.40
N VAL A 85 -33.15 -19.70 20.90
CA VAL A 85 -31.79 -19.88 20.36
C VAL A 85 -31.94 -20.66 19.07
N LEU A 86 -31.50 -20.09 17.95
CA LEU A 86 -31.42 -20.80 16.68
C LEU A 86 -30.09 -21.56 16.65
N ILE A 87 -30.10 -22.83 17.08
CA ILE A 87 -28.93 -23.70 16.94
C ILE A 87 -28.86 -24.13 15.47
N ALA A 88 -28.15 -23.35 14.65
CA ALA A 88 -27.85 -23.66 13.27
C ALA A 88 -26.71 -24.69 13.19
N ILE A 89 -27.04 -25.98 13.26
CA ILE A 89 -26.07 -27.04 12.94
C ILE A 89 -25.86 -27.04 11.43
N LEU A 90 -24.78 -26.38 10.99
CA LEU A 90 -24.40 -26.33 9.58
C LEU A 90 -23.72 -27.65 9.16
N SER A 91 -24.10 -28.13 7.98
CA SER A 91 -23.60 -29.39 7.42
C SER A 91 -22.21 -29.18 6.81
N SER A 92 -21.37 -30.21 6.84
CA SER A 92 -20.07 -30.25 6.13
C SER A 92 -20.24 -30.41 4.60
N ASP A 93 -21.22 -29.74 4.00
CA ASP A 93 -21.59 -29.85 2.59
C ASP A 93 -21.40 -28.48 1.89
N PRO A 94 -20.40 -28.34 1.00
CA PRO A 94 -20.03 -27.05 0.41
C PRO A 94 -21.07 -26.49 -0.57
N ASP A 95 -22.04 -27.29 -1.03
CA ASP A 95 -23.11 -26.84 -1.93
C ASP A 95 -24.22 -26.03 -1.21
N PHE A 96 -24.04 -25.69 0.08
CA PHE A 96 -25.04 -25.03 0.93
C PHE A 96 -24.85 -23.50 1.11
N SER A 97 -23.79 -22.90 0.56
CA SER A 97 -23.39 -21.51 0.82
C SER A 97 -24.40 -20.45 0.32
N GLU A 98 -24.90 -20.56 -0.91
CA GLU A 98 -25.81 -19.57 -1.53
C GLU A 98 -27.17 -19.42 -0.79
N PHE A 99 -27.47 -20.33 0.13
CA PHE A 99 -28.67 -20.27 0.99
C PHE A 99 -28.45 -19.49 2.30
N LEU A 100 -27.20 -19.33 2.77
CA LEU A 100 -26.92 -18.68 4.06
C LEU A 100 -27.04 -17.15 4.01
N ASP A 101 -26.47 -16.49 3.00
CA ASP A 101 -26.38 -15.03 2.89
C ASP A 101 -27.73 -14.31 3.01
N ASN A 102 -28.82 -14.95 2.56
CA ASN A 102 -30.17 -14.37 2.59
C ASN A 102 -30.98 -14.74 3.85
N VAL A 103 -30.41 -15.52 4.78
CA VAL A 103 -31.11 -16.07 5.95
C VAL A 103 -30.41 -15.74 7.27
N LEU A 104 -29.09 -15.49 7.27
CA LEU A 104 -28.32 -15.20 8.47
C LEU A 104 -28.13 -13.71 8.79
N SER A 105 -28.43 -12.78 7.87
CA SER A 105 -28.24 -11.32 8.02
C SER A 105 -29.09 -10.62 9.13
N ASP A 106 -29.74 -11.38 10.00
CA ASP A 106 -30.57 -10.93 11.13
C ASP A 106 -30.27 -11.79 12.40
N VAL A 107 -29.14 -12.52 12.46
CA VAL A 107 -28.88 -13.57 13.47
C VAL A 107 -27.74 -13.19 14.42
N ASP A 108 -28.05 -12.31 15.39
CA ASP A 108 -27.16 -11.81 16.46
C ASP A 108 -26.39 -12.90 17.28
N PHE A 109 -26.70 -14.19 17.13
CA PHE A 109 -26.11 -15.29 17.93
C PHE A 109 -26.06 -16.63 17.19
N LEU A 110 -24.85 -17.18 17.04
CA LEU A 110 -24.56 -18.44 16.38
C LEU A 110 -23.73 -19.36 17.31
N THR A 111 -24.03 -20.66 17.29
CA THR A 111 -23.28 -21.67 18.05
C THR A 111 -23.07 -22.94 17.21
N GLY A 112 -21.81 -23.36 17.09
CA GLY A 112 -21.38 -24.62 16.50
C GLY A 112 -21.67 -25.84 17.38
N SER A 113 -21.22 -26.99 16.93
CA SER A 113 -21.35 -28.31 17.58
C SER A 113 -19.99 -28.84 18.06
N ASP A 114 -19.86 -30.14 18.35
CA ASP A 114 -18.58 -30.78 18.72
C ASP A 114 -17.83 -31.37 17.51
N ALA A 115 -18.27 -31.07 16.28
CA ALA A 115 -17.52 -31.36 15.05
C ALA A 115 -16.63 -30.15 14.69
N GLY A 116 -16.00 -30.20 13.51
CA GLY A 116 -15.27 -29.05 12.95
C GLY A 116 -16.09 -28.50 11.80
N GLU A 117 -16.42 -27.22 11.85
CA GLU A 117 -17.46 -26.58 11.06
C GLU A 117 -16.96 -25.36 10.28
N SER A 118 -17.79 -24.88 9.35
CA SER A 118 -17.60 -23.59 8.70
C SER A 118 -18.80 -22.72 9.04
N ILE A 119 -18.56 -21.65 9.78
CA ILE A 119 -19.57 -20.80 10.40
C ILE A 119 -19.41 -19.39 9.84
N TYR A 120 -20.49 -18.79 9.37
CA TYR A 120 -20.52 -17.45 8.77
C TYR A 120 -21.34 -16.56 9.71
N ALA A 121 -20.78 -15.44 10.17
CA ALA A 121 -21.55 -14.47 10.97
C ALA A 121 -22.55 -13.74 10.07
N GLY A 122 -22.04 -13.01 9.07
CA GLY A 122 -22.82 -12.44 7.97
C GLY A 122 -22.67 -10.92 7.90
N ASP A 123 -23.81 -10.21 7.84
CA ASP A 123 -23.87 -8.76 8.05
C ASP A 123 -24.54 -8.54 9.42
N GLY A 124 -23.87 -7.92 10.40
CA GLY A 124 -24.40 -7.88 11.76
C GLY A 124 -23.55 -7.19 12.84
N ASN A 125 -23.78 -7.59 14.09
CA ASN A 125 -22.83 -7.43 15.21
C ASN A 125 -23.02 -8.68 16.08
N ASP A 126 -22.42 -9.77 15.65
CA ASP A 126 -22.89 -11.11 15.96
C ASP A 126 -22.00 -11.79 17.01
N LEU A 127 -22.59 -12.60 17.87
CA LEU A 127 -21.86 -13.45 18.81
C LEU A 127 -21.79 -14.87 18.26
N VAL A 128 -20.61 -15.27 17.78
CA VAL A 128 -20.34 -16.57 17.19
C VAL A 128 -19.50 -17.41 18.16
N ILE A 129 -19.91 -18.65 18.41
CA ILE A 129 -19.22 -19.57 19.32
C ILE A 129 -19.05 -20.93 18.64
N GLY A 130 -17.83 -21.45 18.53
CA GLY A 130 -17.53 -22.78 18.00
C GLY A 130 -17.54 -23.88 19.05
N GLY A 131 -16.78 -24.92 18.75
CA GLY A 131 -16.90 -26.24 19.33
C GLY A 131 -15.70 -26.74 20.13
N ASN A 132 -15.44 -28.04 19.93
CA ASN A 132 -14.34 -28.80 20.54
C ASN A 132 -13.41 -29.40 19.47
N ARG A 133 -13.41 -28.84 18.25
CA ARG A 133 -12.49 -29.17 17.15
C ARG A 133 -12.26 -27.94 16.30
N ASP A 134 -11.24 -28.07 15.45
CA ASP A 134 -10.82 -27.15 14.39
C ASP A 134 -12.01 -26.60 13.57
N ASP A 135 -12.41 -25.37 13.88
CA ASP A 135 -13.50 -24.62 13.24
C ASP A 135 -12.97 -23.50 12.32
N VAL A 136 -13.77 -23.10 11.32
CA VAL A 136 -13.50 -21.97 10.42
C VAL A 136 -14.63 -20.95 10.50
N PHE A 137 -14.32 -19.74 10.92
CA PHE A 137 -15.25 -18.62 11.04
C PHE A 137 -15.02 -17.63 9.91
N PHE A 138 -16.06 -17.28 9.17
CA PHE A 138 -16.07 -16.13 8.28
C PHE A 138 -16.72 -14.98 9.06
N ALA A 139 -15.97 -13.91 9.32
CA ALA A 139 -16.46 -12.75 10.06
C ALA A 139 -17.61 -12.10 9.28
N GLY A 140 -17.30 -11.48 8.14
CA GLY A 140 -18.31 -10.68 7.42
C GLY A 140 -18.45 -9.30 8.04
N PHE A 141 -19.45 -8.52 7.64
CA PHE A 141 -19.49 -7.09 7.98
C PHE A 141 -20.13 -6.82 9.34
N GLY A 142 -19.37 -6.30 10.30
CA GLY A 142 -19.91 -6.01 11.62
C GLY A 142 -18.92 -5.64 12.71
N ASN A 143 -19.38 -5.72 13.97
CA ASN A 143 -18.49 -5.67 15.13
C ASN A 143 -18.81 -6.88 15.98
N ASP A 144 -18.19 -8.00 15.61
CA ASP A 144 -18.59 -9.32 16.06
C ASP A 144 -17.82 -9.74 17.31
N THR A 145 -18.21 -10.87 17.88
CA THR A 145 -17.47 -11.55 18.94
C THR A 145 -17.40 -13.02 18.61
N ILE A 146 -16.22 -13.48 18.19
CA ILE A 146 -16.00 -14.86 17.74
C ILE A 146 -15.21 -15.61 18.82
N GLN A 147 -15.68 -16.78 19.20
CA GLN A 147 -15.02 -17.65 20.18
C GLN A 147 -14.83 -19.03 19.54
N GLY A 148 -13.60 -19.41 19.15
CA GLY A 148 -13.35 -20.71 18.50
C GLY A 148 -13.68 -21.86 19.42
N GLY A 149 -12.98 -21.94 20.55
CA GLY A 149 -13.34 -22.81 21.66
C GLY A 149 -12.18 -23.69 22.09
N ALA A 150 -12.14 -24.92 21.58
CA ALA A 150 -11.01 -25.81 21.74
C ALA A 150 -10.74 -26.57 20.44
N GLY A 151 -9.65 -26.26 19.77
CA GLY A 151 -9.31 -26.84 18.48
C GLY A 151 -8.01 -26.28 17.95
N THR A 152 -7.99 -26.05 16.65
CA THR A 152 -7.07 -25.12 15.99
C THR A 152 -7.93 -24.34 15.01
N ASP A 153 -8.37 -23.18 15.46
CA ASP A 153 -9.52 -22.49 14.90
C ASP A 153 -9.08 -21.31 14.03
N VAL A 154 -9.81 -21.05 12.94
CA VAL A 154 -9.44 -20.07 11.90
C VAL A 154 -10.50 -18.96 11.82
N ALA A 155 -10.11 -17.69 11.88
CA ALA A 155 -10.98 -16.57 11.50
C ALA A 155 -10.58 -16.02 10.13
N VAL A 156 -11.55 -15.86 9.24
CA VAL A 156 -11.42 -15.40 7.86
C VAL A 156 -12.08 -14.03 7.73
N PHE A 157 -11.32 -13.04 7.27
CA PHE A 157 -11.75 -11.67 7.02
C PHE A 157 -11.74 -11.37 5.51
N SER A 158 -12.57 -10.41 5.09
CA SER A 158 -12.51 -9.86 3.73
C SER A 158 -11.45 -8.76 3.60
N GLY A 159 -10.94 -8.55 2.39
CA GLY A 159 -9.87 -7.59 2.14
C GLY A 159 -8.48 -8.08 2.54
N VAL A 160 -7.54 -7.12 2.63
CA VAL A 160 -6.11 -7.37 2.78
C VAL A 160 -5.61 -7.03 4.18
N LEU A 161 -4.52 -7.66 4.61
CA LEU A 161 -3.94 -7.46 5.94
C LEU A 161 -3.58 -5.99 6.23
N ALA A 162 -3.13 -5.23 5.22
CA ALA A 162 -2.80 -3.81 5.35
C ALA A 162 -4.01 -2.92 5.70
N GLU A 163 -5.26 -3.41 5.56
CA GLU A 163 -6.48 -2.71 6.00
C GLU A 163 -6.87 -3.09 7.45
N ALA A 164 -6.08 -3.93 8.15
CA ALA A 164 -6.41 -4.50 9.45
C ALA A 164 -5.43 -4.10 10.58
N SER A 165 -5.95 -4.06 11.80
CA SER A 165 -5.24 -3.68 13.03
C SER A 165 -5.58 -4.62 14.18
N PHE A 166 -4.62 -4.87 15.08
CA PHE A 166 -4.72 -5.97 16.06
C PHE A 166 -4.33 -5.51 17.47
N ARG A 167 -5.19 -5.77 18.45
CA ARG A 167 -4.91 -5.41 19.85
C ARG A 167 -5.28 -6.50 20.84
N GLN A 168 -4.30 -7.00 21.59
CA GLN A 168 -4.54 -7.96 22.66
C GLN A 168 -5.18 -7.28 23.88
N ASP A 169 -6.21 -7.90 24.45
CA ASP A 169 -6.79 -7.56 25.75
C ASP A 169 -6.96 -8.83 26.59
N GLY A 170 -5.85 -9.28 27.18
CA GLY A 170 -5.81 -10.52 27.98
C GLY A 170 -5.84 -11.77 27.10
N ASP A 171 -6.95 -12.52 27.15
CA ASP A 171 -7.17 -13.73 26.33
C ASP A 171 -7.99 -13.45 25.06
N ARG A 172 -8.08 -12.17 24.67
CA ARG A 172 -8.85 -11.69 23.52
C ARG A 172 -7.98 -10.89 22.58
N ILE A 173 -8.40 -10.84 21.33
CA ILE A 173 -7.82 -10.01 20.28
C ILE A 173 -8.94 -9.17 19.71
N LEU A 174 -8.75 -7.86 19.72
CA LEU A 174 -9.55 -6.95 18.93
C LEU A 174 -8.91 -6.89 17.54
N VAL A 175 -9.63 -7.31 16.51
CA VAL A 175 -9.28 -7.06 15.11
C VAL A 175 -10.11 -5.87 14.67
N GLN A 176 -9.51 -4.83 14.09
CA GLN A 176 -10.28 -3.82 13.35
C GLN A 176 -9.84 -3.86 11.90
N SER A 177 -10.77 -4.16 11.00
CA SER A 177 -10.54 -4.34 9.57
C SER A 177 -11.64 -3.63 8.77
N ARG A 178 -11.69 -3.88 7.46
CA ARG A 178 -12.77 -3.42 6.59
C ARG A 178 -14.14 -4.05 6.91
N ASP A 179 -14.13 -5.26 7.44
CA ASP A 179 -15.31 -5.99 7.91
C ASP A 179 -15.93 -5.26 9.11
N GLY A 180 -15.09 -4.89 10.08
CA GLY A 180 -15.37 -3.87 11.08
C GLY A 180 -14.51 -4.01 12.33
N SER A 181 -15.08 -4.20 13.52
CA SER A 181 -14.30 -4.24 14.78
C SER A 181 -14.65 -5.43 15.68
N ASP A 182 -13.95 -6.53 15.47
CA ASP A 182 -14.30 -7.86 15.95
C ASP A 182 -13.47 -8.28 17.16
N VAL A 183 -14.08 -9.03 18.07
CA VAL A 183 -13.45 -9.52 19.30
C VAL A 183 -13.28 -11.03 19.22
N LEU A 184 -12.07 -11.49 18.90
CA LEU A 184 -11.72 -12.90 18.82
C LEU A 184 -11.22 -13.45 20.16
N ARG A 185 -11.49 -14.74 20.42
CA ARG A 185 -11.00 -15.46 21.60
C ARG A 185 -10.86 -16.96 21.33
N GLY A 186 -9.68 -17.53 21.59
CA GLY A 186 -9.41 -18.93 21.27
C GLY A 186 -9.58 -19.19 19.77
N ILE A 187 -8.91 -18.35 18.97
CA ILE A 187 -8.69 -18.50 17.54
C ILE A 187 -7.17 -18.62 17.39
N GLU A 188 -6.70 -19.54 16.57
CA GLU A 188 -5.27 -19.80 16.39
C GLU A 188 -4.73 -19.25 15.07
N TRP A 189 -5.56 -19.08 14.04
CA TRP A 189 -5.17 -18.59 12.72
C TRP A 189 -6.07 -17.46 12.24
N LEU A 190 -5.47 -16.45 11.60
CA LEU A 190 -6.18 -15.39 10.88
C LEU A 190 -5.90 -15.54 9.38
N LEU A 191 -6.95 -15.34 8.57
CA LEU A 191 -6.93 -15.43 7.11
C LEU A 191 -7.45 -14.13 6.51
N PHE A 192 -6.67 -13.55 5.61
CA PHE A 192 -7.03 -12.42 4.75
C PHE A 192 -6.89 -12.85 3.28
N GLU A 193 -7.24 -11.99 2.32
CA GLU A 193 -7.11 -12.31 0.89
C GLU A 193 -5.65 -12.47 0.43
N ASP A 194 -4.71 -11.84 1.13
CA ASP A 194 -3.27 -11.79 0.84
C ASP A 194 -2.39 -12.50 1.89
N ALA A 195 -2.86 -12.68 3.12
CA ALA A 195 -2.06 -13.17 4.25
C ALA A 195 -2.72 -14.33 5.03
N VAL A 196 -1.87 -15.22 5.58
CA VAL A 196 -2.25 -16.31 6.49
C VAL A 196 -1.20 -16.38 7.60
N PHE A 197 -1.60 -16.16 8.83
CA PHE A 197 -0.69 -16.12 9.98
C PHE A 197 -1.39 -16.62 11.26
N THR A 198 -0.60 -17.02 12.25
CA THR A 198 -1.14 -17.43 13.55
C THR A 198 -1.38 -16.24 14.47
N VAL A 199 -2.37 -16.38 15.34
CA VAL A 199 -2.59 -15.48 16.47
C VAL A 199 -1.37 -15.36 17.39
N SER A 200 -0.52 -16.40 17.44
CA SER A 200 0.77 -16.36 18.15
C SER A 200 1.79 -15.43 17.50
N GLU A 201 1.87 -15.37 16.16
CA GLU A 201 2.82 -14.49 15.45
C GLU A 201 2.60 -13.00 15.75
N LEU A 202 1.36 -12.59 16.05
CA LEU A 202 1.05 -11.21 16.46
C LEU A 202 1.70 -10.78 17.80
N TYR A 203 2.00 -11.72 18.71
CA TYR A 203 2.33 -11.39 20.12
C TYR A 203 3.53 -12.15 20.73
N GLU A 204 4.07 -13.16 20.06
CA GLU A 204 5.36 -13.75 20.42
C GLU A 204 6.51 -12.77 20.05
N PRO A 205 7.69 -12.87 20.70
CA PRO A 205 8.85 -12.11 20.27
C PRO A 205 9.30 -12.59 18.88
N ALA A 206 9.76 -11.63 18.06
CA ALA A 206 10.24 -11.90 16.71
C ALA A 206 11.28 -13.02 16.65
N THR A 207 11.26 -13.75 15.54
CA THR A 207 11.95 -15.01 15.34
C THR A 207 13.20 -14.83 14.46
N ALA A 208 13.39 -15.69 13.47
CA ALA A 208 14.48 -15.58 12.49
C ALA A 208 14.05 -16.26 11.17
N GLY A 209 12.76 -16.13 10.89
CA GLY A 209 12.11 -16.34 9.60
C GLY A 209 10.81 -15.52 9.61
N ASP A 210 10.22 -15.42 8.42
CA ASP A 210 9.10 -14.54 8.04
C ASP A 210 8.02 -14.40 9.14
N ASP A 211 8.04 -13.27 9.85
CA ASP A 211 7.11 -12.86 10.91
C ASP A 211 6.08 -11.82 10.40
N VAL A 212 4.89 -11.79 11.02
CA VAL A 212 3.85 -10.78 10.74
C VAL A 212 3.44 -10.07 12.02
N ARG A 213 3.68 -8.75 12.10
CA ARG A 213 3.51 -7.96 13.33
C ARG A 213 2.79 -6.63 13.06
N ALA A 214 1.81 -6.31 13.90
CA ALA A 214 1.03 -5.08 13.81
C ALA A 214 0.96 -4.37 15.17
N GLY A 215 1.09 -3.05 15.14
CA GLY A 215 1.07 -2.14 16.29
C GLY A 215 -0.35 -1.76 16.71
N SER A 216 -0.55 -0.51 17.10
CA SER A 216 -1.77 -0.09 17.78
C SER A 216 -2.14 1.39 17.59
N ARG A 217 -2.11 2.17 18.68
CA ARG A 217 -2.37 3.62 18.74
C ARG A 217 -1.36 4.32 19.68
N ALA A 218 -0.21 3.70 19.86
CA ALA A 218 0.85 4.06 20.79
C ALA A 218 2.19 3.75 20.13
N SER A 219 3.27 4.40 20.58
CA SER A 219 4.61 4.10 20.08
C SER A 219 5.03 2.65 20.36
N GLU A 220 5.20 1.88 19.29
CA GLU A 220 5.72 0.53 19.27
C GLU A 220 7.22 0.48 18.89
N PHE A 221 7.88 -0.63 19.23
CA PHE A 221 9.24 -0.96 18.77
C PHE A 221 9.25 -2.39 18.24
N PHE A 222 9.36 -2.55 16.92
CA PHE A 222 9.46 -3.85 16.25
C PHE A 222 10.83 -4.04 15.64
N ALA A 223 11.29 -5.29 15.68
CA ALA A 223 12.44 -5.82 14.96
C ALA A 223 11.98 -7.16 14.36
N GLY A 224 12.32 -7.42 13.10
CA GLY A 224 12.07 -8.67 12.38
C GLY A 224 13.20 -9.68 12.53
N LEU A 225 14.45 -9.17 12.59
CA LEU A 225 15.72 -9.89 12.79
C LEU A 225 16.25 -10.61 11.56
N SER A 226 15.47 -11.51 10.96
CA SER A 226 15.83 -12.25 9.74
C SER A 226 14.61 -12.97 9.22
N GLY A 227 14.37 -12.92 7.92
CA GLY A 227 13.10 -13.39 7.34
C GLY A 227 12.64 -12.40 6.29
N ASN A 228 11.51 -12.64 5.66
CA ASN A 228 10.81 -11.62 4.88
C ASN A 228 9.63 -11.16 5.75
N ASP A 229 9.87 -10.15 6.58
CA ASP A 229 9.01 -9.78 7.68
C ASP A 229 8.02 -8.68 7.29
N HIS A 230 6.78 -8.75 7.81
CA HIS A 230 5.75 -7.75 7.58
C HIS A 230 5.43 -7.01 8.87
N LEU A 231 5.88 -5.76 8.98
CA LEU A 231 5.81 -4.93 10.19
C LEU A 231 4.93 -3.69 9.93
N SER A 232 3.89 -3.49 10.74
CA SER A 232 3.04 -2.30 10.68
C SER A 232 2.93 -1.61 12.04
N GLY A 233 3.15 -0.30 12.13
CA GLY A 233 2.98 0.50 13.36
C GLY A 233 1.53 0.93 13.61
N LEU A 234 0.83 1.28 12.52
CA LEU A 234 -0.54 1.78 12.40
C LEU A 234 -0.74 3.22 12.87
N ALA A 235 -0.46 3.52 14.14
CA ALA A 235 -0.63 4.86 14.69
C ALA A 235 0.16 5.01 15.98
N GLY A 236 1.02 6.02 16.05
CA GLY A 236 2.02 6.09 17.09
C GLY A 236 3.14 7.02 16.67
N ASN A 237 4.30 6.81 17.27
CA ASN A 237 5.56 7.33 16.77
C ASN A 237 6.47 6.12 16.92
N ASP A 238 6.48 5.29 15.88
CA ASP A 238 6.87 3.90 15.92
C ASP A 238 8.32 3.73 15.49
N THR A 239 8.90 2.58 15.81
CA THR A 239 10.25 2.23 15.36
C THR A 239 10.25 0.80 14.85
N LEU A 240 10.39 0.63 13.54
CA LEU A 240 10.32 -0.65 12.85
C LEU A 240 11.67 -0.97 12.21
N SER A 241 12.14 -2.20 12.37
CA SER A 241 13.43 -2.68 11.85
C SER A 241 13.21 -4.04 11.19
N GLY A 242 13.46 -4.20 9.89
CA GLY A 242 13.43 -5.51 9.21
C GLY A 242 14.62 -6.38 9.61
N ASP A 243 15.80 -5.75 9.62
CA ASP A 243 17.15 -6.31 9.77
C ASP A 243 17.65 -7.10 8.55
N ALA A 244 17.05 -8.24 8.16
CA ALA A 244 17.67 -9.13 7.17
C ALA A 244 16.74 -10.09 6.39
N GLY A 245 16.20 -9.59 5.30
CA GLY A 245 15.59 -10.33 4.19
C GLY A 245 14.78 -9.35 3.35
N HIS A 246 13.70 -9.76 2.69
CA HIS A 246 12.91 -8.85 1.85
C HIS A 246 11.69 -8.36 2.62
N ASP A 247 11.88 -7.28 3.37
CA ASP A 247 10.95 -6.86 4.42
C ASP A 247 9.90 -5.87 3.91
N THR A 248 8.77 -5.77 4.62
CA THR A 248 7.70 -4.80 4.33
C THR A 248 7.32 -4.05 5.60
N LEU A 249 7.62 -2.75 5.62
CA LEU A 249 7.49 -1.87 6.78
C LEU A 249 6.45 -0.77 6.50
N TYR A 250 5.45 -0.63 7.36
CA TYR A 250 4.46 0.44 7.29
C TYR A 250 4.40 1.20 8.62
N GLY A 251 4.73 2.49 8.63
CA GLY A 251 4.59 3.35 9.80
C GLY A 251 3.13 3.54 10.17
N GLY A 252 2.45 4.49 9.52
CA GLY A 252 1.02 4.72 9.58
C GLY A 252 0.66 6.17 9.86
N GLU A 253 0.42 6.50 11.13
CA GLU A 253 -0.04 7.81 11.59
C GLU A 253 0.78 8.31 12.78
N GLY A 254 1.66 9.26 12.51
CA GLY A 254 2.56 9.97 13.44
C GLY A 254 4.00 9.93 12.93
N ASP A 255 4.97 10.42 13.71
CA ASP A 255 6.35 10.57 13.22
C ASP A 255 7.13 9.26 13.48
N ASP A 256 7.29 8.44 12.45
CA ASP A 256 7.77 7.06 12.51
C ASP A 256 9.23 6.91 12.04
N SER A 257 9.91 5.84 12.49
CA SER A 257 11.27 5.51 12.06
C SER A 257 11.38 4.06 11.60
N LEU A 258 11.64 3.87 10.31
CA LEU A 258 11.67 2.57 9.65
C LEU A 258 13.10 2.29 9.13
N SER A 259 13.59 1.06 9.31
CA SER A 259 14.87 0.60 8.76
C SER A 259 14.72 -0.80 8.16
N GLY A 260 15.11 -0.99 6.90
CA GLY A 260 15.02 -2.26 6.18
C GLY A 260 16.16 -3.17 6.62
N GLY A 261 17.37 -2.85 6.17
CA GLY A 261 18.61 -3.46 6.65
C GLY A 261 19.41 -4.08 5.52
N SER A 262 19.10 -5.33 5.15
CA SER A 262 19.71 -5.97 3.98
C SER A 262 18.69 -6.84 3.25
N GLY A 263 18.37 -6.50 2.01
CA GLY A 263 17.13 -6.96 1.43
C GLY A 263 16.79 -6.47 0.03
N HIS A 264 15.49 -6.22 -0.14
CA HIS A 264 14.83 -5.52 -1.24
C HIS A 264 13.47 -5.13 -0.65
N ASP A 265 13.48 -4.02 0.06
CA ASP A 265 12.55 -3.75 1.14
C ASP A 265 11.49 -2.72 0.71
N LEU A 266 10.28 -2.86 1.24
CA LEU A 266 9.14 -2.03 0.89
C LEU A 266 8.70 -1.20 2.09
N PHE A 267 8.67 0.12 1.93
CA PHE A 267 8.29 1.05 2.99
C PHE A 267 7.06 1.88 2.60
N GLY A 268 6.23 2.17 3.58
CA GLY A 268 5.38 3.36 3.59
C GLY A 268 5.48 4.05 4.95
N GLY A 269 5.89 5.31 4.98
CA GLY A 269 5.82 6.17 6.17
C GLY A 269 4.36 6.37 6.57
N GLY A 270 3.65 7.25 5.86
CA GLY A 270 2.22 7.42 5.96
C GLY A 270 1.82 8.89 6.14
N ASN A 271 1.26 9.22 7.29
CA ASN A 271 0.94 10.59 7.71
C ASN A 271 1.81 10.95 8.91
N GLY A 272 2.84 11.78 8.74
CA GLY A 272 3.86 11.92 9.77
C GLY A 272 4.97 12.91 9.46
N HIS A 273 6.10 12.71 10.10
CA HIS A 273 7.40 13.30 9.75
C HIS A 273 8.40 12.15 9.84
N ASP A 274 8.41 11.32 8.82
CA ASP A 274 8.93 9.96 8.91
C ASP A 274 10.41 9.89 8.56
N SER A 275 11.08 8.83 9.00
CA SER A 275 12.50 8.57 8.72
C SER A 275 12.70 7.14 8.26
N LEU A 276 12.85 6.96 6.95
CA LEU A 276 12.93 5.69 6.24
C LEU A 276 14.37 5.46 5.76
N PHE A 277 14.97 4.33 6.16
CA PHE A 277 16.32 3.92 5.77
C PHE A 277 16.27 2.53 5.13
N GLY A 278 16.52 2.42 3.82
CA GLY A 278 16.55 1.17 3.06
C GLY A 278 17.65 0.23 3.56
N GLY A 279 18.86 0.35 3.00
CA GLY A 279 20.06 -0.31 3.47
C GLY A 279 20.87 -0.94 2.34
N ASP A 280 21.15 -2.25 2.46
CA ASP A 280 21.81 -3.04 1.42
C ASP A 280 20.77 -3.71 0.50
N GLY A 281 20.50 -3.17 -0.69
CA GLY A 281 19.63 -3.79 -1.70
C GLY A 281 18.77 -2.78 -2.47
N ASP A 282 18.21 -3.19 -3.62
CA ASP A 282 17.28 -2.34 -4.40
C ASP A 282 15.94 -2.17 -3.64
N ASP A 283 15.71 -1.01 -3.04
CA ASP A 283 14.60 -0.75 -2.10
C ASP A 283 13.52 0.22 -2.62
N LEU A 284 12.33 0.18 -2.02
CA LEU A 284 11.16 0.98 -2.40
C LEU A 284 10.59 1.78 -1.22
N LEU A 285 10.87 3.09 -1.18
CA LEU A 285 10.56 3.97 -0.06
C LEU A 285 9.53 5.06 -0.45
N TRP A 286 8.42 5.14 0.29
CA TRP A 286 7.43 6.22 0.16
C TRP A 286 7.16 6.90 1.51
N GLY A 287 7.43 8.20 1.64
CA GLY A 287 7.08 8.99 2.85
C GLY A 287 5.58 9.26 2.95
N ALA A 288 5.01 9.71 1.83
CA ALA A 288 3.62 10.06 1.55
C ALA A 288 3.17 11.46 2.02
N ALA A 289 3.02 11.72 3.31
CA ALA A 289 2.47 12.98 3.79
C ALA A 289 3.15 13.48 5.08
N GLY A 290 4.31 14.11 4.88
CA GLY A 290 5.12 14.71 5.93
C GLY A 290 6.15 15.70 5.39
N ASP A 291 6.93 16.30 6.30
CA ASP A 291 8.30 16.71 5.90
C ASP A 291 9.18 15.48 6.23
N ASP A 292 9.39 14.60 5.26
CA ASP A 292 9.93 13.23 5.46
C ASP A 292 11.43 13.13 5.12
N LEU A 293 12.08 12.09 5.67
CA LEU A 293 13.49 11.77 5.49
C LEU A 293 13.67 10.37 4.91
N LEU A 294 14.09 10.26 3.65
CA LEU A 294 14.28 8.99 2.94
C LEU A 294 15.75 8.80 2.54
N GLN A 295 16.28 7.60 2.77
CA GLN A 295 17.65 7.21 2.40
C GLN A 295 17.65 5.77 1.87
N GLY A 296 18.06 5.55 0.61
CA GLY A 296 18.15 4.21 0.01
C GLY A 296 19.38 3.41 0.45
N ASP A 297 20.51 4.12 0.59
CA ASP A 297 21.86 3.63 0.97
C ASP A 297 22.63 2.88 -0.13
N SER A 298 22.26 1.67 -0.52
CA SER A 298 23.08 0.83 -1.42
C SER A 298 22.26 -0.16 -2.26
N GLY A 299 21.53 0.36 -3.24
CA GLY A 299 20.72 -0.42 -4.18
C GLY A 299 20.58 0.24 -5.55
N ASN A 300 19.47 0.00 -6.23
CA ASN A 300 19.00 0.83 -7.34
C ASN A 300 17.60 1.28 -6.92
N ASP A 301 17.60 2.31 -6.08
CA ASP A 301 16.50 2.55 -5.14
C ASP A 301 15.41 3.42 -5.77
N THR A 302 14.23 3.39 -5.17
CA THR A 302 13.03 4.06 -5.66
C THR A 302 12.39 4.81 -4.50
N LEU A 303 12.69 6.10 -4.38
CA LEU A 303 12.35 6.96 -3.23
C LEU A 303 11.37 8.06 -3.63
N GLY A 304 10.24 8.19 -2.94
CA GLY A 304 9.35 9.35 -3.10
C GLY A 304 8.92 9.97 -1.79
N GLY A 305 9.09 11.29 -1.69
CA GLY A 305 8.65 12.09 -0.55
C GLY A 305 7.13 12.12 -0.49
N GLY A 306 6.50 12.92 -1.36
CA GLY A 306 5.06 12.97 -1.55
C GLY A 306 4.50 14.38 -1.40
N ALA A 307 4.30 14.83 -0.17
CA ALA A 307 3.61 16.09 0.10
C ALA A 307 4.09 16.80 1.38
N GLN A 308 4.48 18.07 1.19
CA GLN A 308 5.31 18.92 2.06
C GLN A 308 6.80 18.73 1.75
N ASN A 309 7.72 19.15 2.61
CA ASN A 309 9.11 19.45 2.20
C ASN A 309 10.03 18.29 2.55
N ASP A 310 10.29 17.42 1.57
CA ASP A 310 10.95 16.13 1.78
C ASP A 310 12.45 16.19 1.54
N THR A 311 13.21 15.27 2.15
CA THR A 311 14.65 15.10 1.89
C THR A 311 14.96 13.64 1.56
N LEU A 312 15.41 13.42 0.32
CA LEU A 312 15.69 12.13 -0.28
C LEU A 312 17.18 12.01 -0.63
N TRP A 313 17.79 10.89 -0.23
CA TRP A 313 19.12 10.45 -0.67
C TRP A 313 19.02 9.08 -1.31
N GLY A 314 19.44 8.92 -2.57
CA GLY A 314 19.58 7.60 -3.19
C GLY A 314 20.65 6.79 -2.47
N GLY A 315 21.91 7.09 -2.77
CA GLY A 315 23.05 6.44 -2.14
C GLY A 315 24.02 5.93 -3.19
N PHE A 316 24.25 4.62 -3.24
CA PHE A 316 25.12 3.97 -4.21
C PHE A 316 24.34 3.09 -5.19
N GLY A 317 24.11 3.56 -6.41
CA GLY A 317 23.68 2.70 -7.51
C GLY A 317 23.06 3.43 -8.69
N ASN A 318 21.85 3.11 -9.14
CA ASN A 318 21.19 3.89 -10.19
C ASN A 318 19.78 4.20 -9.71
N ASP A 319 19.67 5.29 -8.97
CA ASP A 319 18.54 5.56 -8.10
C ASP A 319 17.49 6.43 -8.80
N GLN A 320 16.26 6.33 -8.34
CA GLN A 320 15.16 7.16 -8.83
C GLN A 320 14.48 7.85 -7.65
N LEU A 321 14.43 9.18 -7.70
CA LEU A 321 13.98 10.04 -6.61
C LEU A 321 12.87 10.98 -7.10
N TRP A 322 11.80 11.12 -6.32
CA TRP A 322 10.66 11.97 -6.63
C TRP A 322 10.25 12.80 -5.40
N GLY A 323 10.33 14.14 -5.49
CA GLY A 323 9.90 15.05 -4.42
C GLY A 323 8.38 15.00 -4.25
N GLY A 324 7.66 15.69 -5.14
CA GLY A 324 6.21 15.58 -5.28
C GLY A 324 5.51 16.93 -5.21
N THR A 325 5.13 17.37 -4.01
CA THR A 325 4.53 18.69 -3.81
C THR A 325 5.11 19.32 -2.55
N GLY A 326 6.07 20.23 -2.71
CA GLY A 326 6.94 20.56 -1.59
C GLY A 326 7.93 21.67 -1.90
N HIS A 327 9.02 21.66 -1.16
CA HIS A 327 10.27 22.39 -1.46
C HIS A 327 11.39 21.41 -1.14
N ASP A 328 11.61 20.49 -2.06
CA ASP A 328 12.19 19.19 -1.77
C ASP A 328 13.70 19.18 -1.99
N ARG A 329 14.40 18.31 -1.28
CA ARG A 329 15.85 18.12 -1.43
C ARG A 329 16.14 16.69 -1.87
N LEU A 330 16.51 16.52 -3.13
CA LEU A 330 16.88 15.25 -3.74
C LEU A 330 18.40 15.23 -3.99
N ILE A 331 19.06 14.15 -3.61
CA ILE A 331 20.45 13.86 -3.99
C ILE A 331 20.53 12.42 -4.46
N GLY A 332 21.02 12.18 -5.68
CA GLY A 332 21.27 10.84 -6.21
C GLY A 332 22.40 10.16 -5.46
N GLY A 333 23.63 10.52 -5.81
CA GLY A 333 24.85 10.01 -5.19
C GLY A 333 25.81 9.48 -6.25
N PRO A 334 26.65 8.47 -5.93
CA PRO A 334 27.45 7.81 -6.95
C PRO A 334 26.60 6.82 -7.76
N GLY A 335 26.19 7.24 -8.96
CA GLY A 335 25.25 6.48 -9.76
C GLY A 335 25.09 6.83 -11.24
N SER A 336 23.84 6.88 -11.69
CA SER A 336 23.37 7.35 -13.00
C SER A 336 21.86 7.53 -12.87
N ASP A 337 21.49 8.56 -12.13
CA ASP A 337 20.28 8.63 -11.34
C ASP A 337 19.17 9.40 -12.07
N THR A 338 17.94 9.34 -11.57
CA THR A 338 16.81 10.08 -12.13
C THR A 338 16.02 10.78 -11.04
N LEU A 339 16.17 12.09 -10.96
CA LEU A 339 15.58 12.96 -9.95
C LEU A 339 14.45 13.80 -10.55
N GLY A 340 13.32 13.90 -9.85
CA GLY A 340 12.19 14.76 -10.22
C GLY A 340 11.65 15.56 -9.03
N GLY A 341 11.71 16.89 -9.07
CA GLY A 341 11.15 17.78 -8.03
C GLY A 341 9.62 17.79 -8.04
N TYR A 342 9.04 18.15 -9.19
CA TYR A 342 7.62 18.35 -9.49
C TYR A 342 7.07 19.76 -9.18
N ASP A 343 6.20 19.91 -8.17
CA ASP A 343 5.58 21.20 -7.81
C ASP A 343 6.31 21.77 -6.59
N GLY A 344 7.21 22.75 -6.75
CA GLY A 344 7.99 23.23 -5.60
C GLY A 344 8.90 24.44 -5.78
N HIS A 345 10.09 24.33 -5.17
CA HIS A 345 11.25 25.23 -5.22
C HIS A 345 12.44 24.37 -4.80
N ASP A 346 12.80 23.45 -5.67
CA ASP A 346 13.43 22.19 -5.28
C ASP A 346 14.95 22.24 -5.47
N TYR A 347 15.66 21.41 -4.71
CA TYR A 347 17.09 21.22 -4.84
C TYR A 347 17.38 19.80 -5.31
N LEU A 348 17.89 19.66 -6.54
CA LEU A 348 18.28 18.39 -7.14
C LEU A 348 19.80 18.37 -7.34
N GLN A 349 20.47 17.30 -6.92
CA GLN A 349 21.90 17.08 -7.11
C GLN A 349 22.16 15.63 -7.60
N GLY A 350 22.83 15.49 -8.75
CA GLY A 350 23.22 14.19 -9.30
C GLY A 350 24.33 13.52 -8.50
N ASP A 351 25.49 14.20 -8.43
CA ASP A 351 26.78 13.77 -7.86
C ASP A 351 27.75 13.06 -8.85
N LEU A 352 27.86 11.73 -8.87
CA LEU A 352 28.86 11.05 -9.72
C LEU A 352 28.18 10.08 -10.67
N GLY A 353 27.95 10.46 -11.92
CA GLY A 353 27.18 9.63 -12.82
C GLY A 353 26.77 10.34 -14.09
N ASN A 354 25.97 9.68 -14.93
CA ASN A 354 25.29 10.36 -16.03
C ASN A 354 23.82 10.49 -15.63
N ASP A 355 23.47 11.62 -15.04
CA ASP A 355 22.24 11.80 -14.28
C ASP A 355 21.14 12.51 -15.09
N GLN A 356 19.90 12.34 -14.65
CA GLN A 356 18.72 12.99 -15.23
C GLN A 356 17.97 13.79 -14.16
N LEU A 357 18.04 15.11 -14.23
CA LEU A 357 17.44 16.01 -13.24
C LEU A 357 16.29 16.81 -13.86
N TRP A 358 15.10 16.75 -13.25
CA TRP A 358 13.90 17.45 -13.70
C TRP A 358 13.26 18.26 -12.57
N GLY A 359 13.30 19.59 -12.61
CA GLY A 359 12.67 20.46 -11.61
C GLY A 359 11.14 20.45 -11.73
N ALA A 360 10.69 20.79 -12.94
CA ALA A 360 9.34 20.92 -13.46
C ALA A 360 8.63 22.27 -13.21
N ALA A 361 8.23 22.61 -11.98
CA ALA A 361 7.42 23.80 -11.71
C ALA A 361 7.76 24.47 -10.37
N GLY A 362 8.46 25.60 -10.47
CA GLY A 362 9.03 26.29 -9.32
C GLY A 362 10.33 26.96 -9.72
N ASP A 363 10.80 27.92 -8.92
CA ASP A 363 12.16 28.45 -9.05
C ASP A 363 13.13 27.42 -8.42
N ASP A 364 13.75 26.56 -9.23
CA ASP A 364 14.47 25.37 -8.79
C ASP A 364 16.00 25.53 -8.84
N THR A 365 16.74 24.67 -8.13
CA THR A 365 18.20 24.57 -8.16
C THR A 365 18.64 23.16 -8.55
N LEU A 366 19.28 23.02 -9.72
CA LEU A 366 19.68 21.73 -10.30
C LEU A 366 21.20 21.70 -10.49
N VAL A 367 21.85 20.63 -10.01
CA VAL A 367 23.32 20.48 -10.04
C VAL A 367 23.71 19.07 -10.51
N GLY A 368 24.36 18.95 -11.67
CA GLY A 368 24.85 17.67 -12.20
C GLY A 368 26.01 17.10 -11.38
N VAL A 369 27.12 17.84 -11.38
CA VAL A 369 28.43 17.58 -10.73
C VAL A 369 29.48 16.90 -11.64
N ASP A 370 29.61 15.57 -11.68
CA ASP A 370 30.62 14.87 -12.52
C ASP A 370 29.90 13.86 -13.45
N GLY A 371 29.73 14.17 -14.74
CA GLY A 371 28.85 13.38 -15.62
C GLY A 371 28.73 13.83 -17.07
N ASP A 372 28.12 13.04 -17.96
CA ASP A 372 27.44 13.64 -19.13
C ASP A 372 25.93 13.70 -18.80
N ASP A 373 25.48 14.81 -18.21
CA ASP A 373 24.17 14.92 -17.55
C ASP A 373 23.06 15.43 -18.49
N THR A 374 21.81 15.17 -18.11
CA THR A 374 20.61 15.74 -18.77
C THR A 374 19.75 16.45 -17.74
N ILE A 375 19.71 17.78 -17.83
CA ILE A 375 19.06 18.63 -16.84
C ILE A 375 17.95 19.44 -17.52
N GLY A 376 16.75 19.44 -16.95
CA GLY A 376 15.64 20.30 -17.38
C GLY A 376 14.92 20.94 -16.20
N ALA A 377 15.07 22.25 -16.00
CA ALA A 377 14.46 22.92 -14.86
C ALA A 377 12.95 23.15 -15.08
N GLY A 378 12.56 23.74 -16.21
CA GLY A 378 11.19 23.63 -16.75
C GLY A 378 10.38 24.93 -16.70
N GLY A 379 10.08 25.45 -15.51
CA GLY A 379 9.15 26.57 -15.36
C GLY A 379 9.20 27.26 -14.01
N GLY A 380 10.20 28.13 -13.85
CA GLY A 380 10.37 29.13 -12.79
C GLY A 380 11.56 30.01 -13.16
N ASP A 381 12.03 30.87 -12.26
CA ASP A 381 13.31 31.57 -12.43
C ASP A 381 14.46 30.66 -11.92
N ASP A 382 14.94 29.75 -12.78
CA ASP A 382 15.72 28.57 -12.37
C ASP A 382 17.24 28.79 -12.25
N SER A 383 17.95 27.92 -11.51
CA SER A 383 19.41 27.93 -11.34
C SER A 383 20.03 26.57 -11.64
N ILE A 384 20.68 26.43 -12.80
CA ILE A 384 21.30 25.19 -13.26
C ILE A 384 22.83 25.30 -13.28
N VAL A 385 23.49 24.26 -12.77
CA VAL A 385 24.91 23.98 -12.99
C VAL A 385 25.02 22.55 -13.52
N GLY A 386 25.60 22.38 -14.72
CA GLY A 386 26.02 21.07 -15.25
C GLY A 386 27.14 20.49 -14.41
N GLY A 387 28.39 20.69 -14.83
CA GLY A 387 29.56 20.34 -14.02
C GLY A 387 30.80 20.03 -14.84
N ASP A 388 31.51 18.96 -14.46
CA ASP A 388 32.60 18.39 -15.28
C ASP A 388 31.97 17.38 -16.26
N GLY A 389 31.81 17.73 -17.55
CA GLY A 389 30.94 16.93 -18.40
C GLY A 389 30.77 17.23 -19.89
N HIS A 390 29.70 16.66 -20.46
CA HIS A 390 29.17 16.96 -21.79
C HIS A 390 27.64 17.10 -21.70
N ASP A 391 27.20 18.19 -21.07
CA ASP A 391 25.86 18.26 -20.50
C ASP A 391 24.80 18.70 -21.51
N LEU A 392 23.58 18.25 -21.27
CA LEU A 392 22.39 18.61 -22.03
C LEU A 392 21.40 19.36 -21.12
N ILE A 393 21.44 20.69 -21.20
CA ILE A 393 20.68 21.59 -20.33
C ILE A 393 19.48 22.17 -21.08
N TYR A 394 18.32 22.15 -20.43
CA TYR A 394 17.11 22.88 -20.80
C TYR A 394 16.74 23.81 -19.63
N GLY A 395 16.81 25.13 -19.82
CA GLY A 395 16.31 26.09 -18.81
C GLY A 395 14.80 25.97 -18.73
N GLY A 396 14.10 26.65 -19.62
CA GLY A 396 12.68 26.40 -19.85
C GLY A 396 11.86 27.67 -20.00
N ALA A 397 11.20 28.09 -18.92
CA ALA A 397 10.22 29.16 -18.95
C ALA A 397 10.23 30.02 -17.66
N GLY A 398 11.24 30.87 -17.55
CA GLY A 398 11.36 31.99 -16.61
C GLY A 398 12.68 32.69 -16.89
N ASN A 399 13.31 33.33 -15.92
CA ASN A 399 14.58 34.03 -16.11
C ASN A 399 15.73 33.18 -15.56
N ASP A 400 16.22 32.25 -16.37
CA ASP A 400 17.06 31.16 -15.88
C ASP A 400 18.54 31.56 -15.79
N THR A 401 19.26 31.03 -14.81
CA THR A 401 20.72 31.08 -14.72
C THR A 401 21.29 29.71 -15.09
N LEU A 402 22.09 29.67 -16.16
CA LEU A 402 22.50 28.42 -16.80
C LEU A 402 24.03 28.37 -16.90
N ASP A 403 24.68 27.51 -16.12
CA ASP A 403 26.12 27.21 -16.24
C ASP A 403 26.31 25.78 -16.76
N GLY A 404 27.03 25.62 -17.88
CA GLY A 404 27.43 24.30 -18.36
C GLY A 404 28.52 23.67 -17.50
N GLY A 405 29.41 24.50 -16.94
CA GLY A 405 30.61 24.04 -16.23
C GLY A 405 31.85 23.93 -17.14
N GLU A 406 32.54 22.80 -17.06
CA GLU A 406 33.75 22.46 -17.82
C GLU A 406 33.45 21.29 -18.77
N GLY A 407 33.29 21.58 -20.06
CA GLY A 407 32.80 20.53 -20.94
C GLY A 407 32.65 20.88 -22.41
N HIS A 408 31.64 20.28 -23.03
CA HIS A 408 31.23 20.56 -24.40
C HIS A 408 29.71 20.57 -24.45
N ASP A 409 29.11 21.60 -23.86
CA ASP A 409 27.74 21.47 -23.37
C ASP A 409 26.73 21.97 -24.40
N THR A 410 25.51 21.46 -24.32
CA THR A 410 24.39 21.84 -25.19
C THR A 410 23.29 22.43 -24.35
N ILE A 411 23.16 23.75 -24.38
CA ILE A 411 22.20 24.50 -23.58
C ILE A 411 21.08 25.01 -24.47
N TYR A 412 19.83 24.72 -24.08
CA TYR A 412 18.63 25.32 -24.63
C TYR A 412 18.12 26.32 -23.59
N ALA A 413 18.32 27.62 -23.84
CA ALA A 413 17.99 28.67 -22.87
C ALA A 413 16.50 28.63 -22.48
N GLY A 414 15.62 28.89 -23.44
CA GLY A 414 14.18 28.70 -23.26
C GLY A 414 13.40 29.95 -23.67
N THR A 415 12.57 30.45 -22.76
CA THR A 415 11.87 31.72 -22.89
C THR A 415 11.96 32.54 -21.61
N GLY A 416 12.70 33.64 -21.67
CA GLY A 416 13.06 34.38 -20.48
C GLY A 416 13.85 35.66 -20.74
N ASN A 417 14.62 36.05 -19.73
CA ASN A 417 15.78 36.93 -19.89
C ASN A 417 16.96 36.20 -19.24
N ASP A 418 17.50 35.24 -19.97
CA ASP A 418 18.33 34.18 -19.38
C ASP A 418 19.79 34.65 -19.20
N GLU A 419 20.44 34.24 -18.11
CA GLU A 419 21.86 34.46 -17.86
C GLU A 419 22.65 33.15 -18.05
N ILE A 420 23.31 33.02 -19.21
CA ILE A 420 24.20 31.90 -19.48
C ILE A 420 25.59 32.24 -18.91
N VAL A 421 26.03 31.50 -17.91
CA VAL A 421 27.38 31.58 -17.35
C VAL A 421 28.32 30.74 -18.19
N PHE A 422 29.47 31.30 -18.57
CA PHE A 422 30.53 30.55 -19.25
C PHE A 422 31.67 30.25 -18.27
N SER A 423 31.81 28.97 -17.90
CA SER A 423 32.80 28.51 -16.93
C SER A 423 34.00 27.78 -17.55
N GLY A 424 33.87 27.20 -18.74
CA GLY A 424 34.95 26.53 -19.49
C GLY A 424 34.44 25.96 -20.82
N GLY A 425 35.28 25.21 -21.53
CA GLY A 425 34.77 24.28 -22.56
C GLY A 425 34.29 24.87 -23.90
N VAL A 426 33.46 24.08 -24.60
CA VAL A 426 33.07 24.28 -26.00
C VAL A 426 31.56 24.08 -26.18
N ASP A 427 30.79 25.13 -25.88
CA ASP A 427 29.35 24.97 -25.71
C ASP A 427 28.55 25.49 -26.90
N VAL A 428 27.35 24.95 -27.05
CA VAL A 428 26.37 25.33 -28.06
C VAL A 428 25.08 25.77 -27.39
N ILE A 429 24.79 27.06 -27.51
CA ILE A 429 23.56 27.67 -27.00
C ILE A 429 22.53 27.76 -28.11
N TYR A 430 21.37 27.14 -27.87
CA TYR A 430 20.16 27.27 -28.65
C TYR A 430 19.16 28.17 -27.90
N GLY A 431 18.33 28.90 -28.65
CA GLY A 431 17.26 29.72 -28.08
C GLY A 431 17.64 31.17 -27.78
N PHE A 432 18.93 31.48 -27.60
CA PHE A 432 19.42 32.82 -27.22
C PHE A 432 18.79 33.97 -28.01
N VAL A 433 18.15 34.91 -27.31
CA VAL A 433 17.37 36.05 -27.81
C VAL A 433 18.15 37.36 -27.61
N PRO A 434 18.74 37.96 -28.67
CA PRO A 434 19.49 39.20 -28.56
C PRO A 434 18.63 40.40 -28.14
N GLY A 435 18.75 40.77 -26.85
CA GLY A 435 18.12 41.93 -26.23
C GLY A 435 17.32 41.58 -24.97
N GLU A 436 17.11 40.28 -24.74
CA GLU A 436 16.50 39.69 -23.55
C GLU A 436 17.62 38.94 -22.79
N ASP A 437 18.30 38.00 -23.44
CA ASP A 437 19.33 37.14 -22.82
C ASP A 437 20.74 37.75 -22.76
N ARG A 438 21.54 37.20 -21.84
CA ARG A 438 22.88 37.68 -21.46
C ARG A 438 23.87 36.55 -21.27
N ILE A 439 25.12 36.76 -21.73
CA ILE A 439 26.24 35.85 -21.48
C ILE A 439 27.16 36.45 -20.41
N ASN A 440 27.35 35.73 -19.30
CA ASN A 440 28.26 36.12 -18.24
C ASN A 440 29.67 35.56 -18.49
N LEU A 441 30.63 36.46 -18.74
CA LEU A 441 32.03 36.14 -19.04
C LEU A 441 32.99 36.51 -17.88
N THR A 442 32.46 36.88 -16.71
CA THR A 442 33.24 37.43 -15.58
C THR A 442 34.28 36.45 -15.03
N SER A 443 34.00 35.14 -15.08
CA SER A 443 34.91 34.08 -14.65
C SER A 443 36.11 33.91 -15.59
N PHE A 444 35.92 34.11 -16.90
CA PHE A 444 36.86 33.63 -17.91
C PHE A 444 37.80 34.70 -18.49
N LEU A 445 37.42 35.99 -18.48
CA LEU A 445 38.26 37.06 -19.03
C LEU A 445 38.27 38.33 -18.18
N ASN A 446 39.46 38.95 -18.08
CA ASN A 446 39.60 40.37 -17.69
C ASN A 446 39.19 41.33 -18.84
N LEU A 447 38.08 41.04 -19.53
CA LEU A 447 37.46 41.99 -20.44
C LEU A 447 36.87 43.15 -19.64
N THR A 448 36.84 44.34 -20.23
CA THR A 448 36.29 45.53 -19.56
C THR A 448 35.26 46.27 -20.40
N SER A 449 34.96 45.77 -21.61
CA SER A 449 33.91 46.34 -22.48
C SER A 449 33.58 45.43 -23.67
N TYR A 450 32.34 45.56 -24.15
CA TYR A 450 31.88 44.96 -25.41
C TYR A 450 32.72 45.36 -26.62
N ALA A 451 33.32 46.56 -26.63
CA ALA A 451 34.18 47.01 -27.72
C ALA A 451 35.47 46.17 -27.87
N GLN A 452 35.96 45.60 -26.77
CA GLN A 452 37.10 44.67 -26.78
C GLN A 452 36.65 43.26 -27.21
N LEU A 453 35.52 42.77 -26.67
CA LEU A 453 34.92 41.50 -27.09
C LEU A 453 34.67 41.49 -28.62
N GLN A 454 34.03 42.53 -29.16
CA GLN A 454 33.71 42.67 -30.58
C GLN A 454 34.95 42.78 -31.49
N ALA A 455 36.07 43.32 -31.00
CA ALA A 455 37.28 43.50 -31.79
C ALA A 455 38.09 42.20 -31.92
N ASP A 456 38.23 41.46 -30.81
CA ASP A 456 39.23 40.41 -30.66
C ASP A 456 38.62 38.99 -30.48
N HIS A 457 37.35 38.89 -30.07
CA HIS A 457 36.74 37.64 -29.59
C HIS A 457 35.43 37.24 -30.27
N LEU A 458 34.83 38.06 -31.14
CA LEU A 458 33.58 37.69 -31.85
C LEU A 458 33.80 37.35 -33.32
N ALA A 459 33.17 36.26 -33.77
CA ALA A 459 33.14 35.83 -35.17
C ALA A 459 31.73 35.38 -35.61
N GLN A 460 31.49 35.36 -36.92
CA GLN A 460 30.30 34.74 -37.52
C GLN A 460 30.72 33.51 -38.33
N VAL A 461 30.10 32.37 -38.06
CA VAL A 461 30.28 31.12 -38.82
C VAL A 461 28.93 30.68 -39.37
N GLY A 462 28.64 31.05 -40.62
CA GLY A 462 27.33 30.76 -41.22
C GLY A 462 26.21 31.50 -40.49
N ALA A 463 25.26 30.76 -39.92
CA ALA A 463 24.15 31.30 -39.13
C ALA A 463 24.46 31.47 -37.64
N THR A 464 25.62 30.99 -37.18
CA THR A 464 26.02 30.94 -35.76
C THR A 464 26.96 32.11 -35.43
N ALA A 465 26.69 32.85 -34.35
CA ALA A 465 27.66 33.78 -33.76
C ALA A 465 28.56 32.99 -32.78
N VAL A 466 29.86 33.30 -32.75
CA VAL A 466 30.85 32.55 -31.95
C VAL A 466 31.65 33.52 -31.09
N VAL A 467 31.73 33.23 -29.80
CA VAL A 467 32.59 33.91 -28.82
C VAL A 467 33.86 33.06 -28.63
N LEU A 468 34.96 33.50 -29.21
CA LEU A 468 36.26 32.83 -29.22
C LEU A 468 37.12 33.39 -28.08
N LEU A 469 37.19 32.69 -26.95
CA LEU A 469 37.92 33.15 -25.77
C LEU A 469 39.39 32.75 -25.85
N ASN A 470 39.66 31.50 -26.22
CA ASN A 470 40.99 30.99 -26.59
C ASN A 470 40.87 29.78 -27.56
N ASP A 471 41.97 29.06 -27.83
CA ASP A 471 41.99 27.94 -28.78
C ASP A 471 41.14 26.72 -28.32
N ASP A 472 40.98 26.55 -27.01
CA ASP A 472 40.28 25.43 -26.37
C ASP A 472 38.93 25.84 -25.73
N ASN A 473 38.60 27.14 -25.71
CA ASN A 473 37.39 27.67 -25.04
C ASN A 473 36.60 28.61 -25.95
N PHE A 474 35.38 28.21 -26.34
CA PHE A 474 34.52 29.04 -27.18
C PHE A 474 33.03 28.69 -27.12
N LEU A 475 32.20 29.73 -27.06
CA LEU A 475 30.73 29.64 -27.02
C LEU A 475 30.12 29.82 -28.41
N ARG A 476 29.12 29.01 -28.76
CA ARG A 476 28.39 29.10 -30.04
C ARG A 476 26.92 29.44 -29.84
N LEU A 477 26.51 30.64 -30.23
CA LEU A 477 25.12 31.08 -30.22
C LEU A 477 24.48 30.70 -31.58
N ASP A 478 23.74 29.60 -31.63
CA ASP A 478 23.21 29.08 -32.90
C ASP A 478 21.95 29.82 -33.35
N GLY A 479 21.89 30.11 -34.66
CA GLY A 479 20.84 30.96 -35.26
C GLY A 479 21.04 32.47 -35.07
N VAL A 480 21.92 32.91 -34.17
CA VAL A 480 22.16 34.33 -33.85
C VAL A 480 23.10 35.01 -34.84
N GLN A 481 22.78 36.23 -35.27
CA GLN A 481 23.69 37.06 -36.07
C GLN A 481 24.50 38.03 -35.20
N LEU A 482 25.80 38.14 -35.47
CA LEU A 482 26.71 39.06 -34.80
C LEU A 482 26.29 40.54 -34.90
N ALA A 483 25.46 40.89 -35.88
CA ALA A 483 24.89 42.23 -36.03
C ALA A 483 23.72 42.54 -35.07
N GLU A 484 23.17 41.52 -34.41
CA GLU A 484 22.08 41.62 -33.44
C GLU A 484 22.62 41.76 -32.00
N LEU A 485 23.86 41.32 -31.76
CA LEU A 485 24.54 41.38 -30.47
C LEU A 485 24.96 42.80 -30.08
N SER A 486 24.71 43.15 -28.82
CA SER A 486 25.00 44.46 -28.23
C SER A 486 25.78 44.33 -26.91
N ALA A 487 26.12 45.46 -26.28
CA ALA A 487 26.78 45.44 -24.98
C ALA A 487 25.87 44.94 -23.83
N ASP A 488 24.55 45.02 -24.00
CA ASP A 488 23.59 44.64 -22.95
C ASP A 488 23.49 43.10 -22.81
N ASN A 489 23.83 42.37 -23.88
CA ASN A 489 23.88 40.90 -23.97
C ASN A 489 25.08 40.26 -23.27
N PHE A 490 25.92 41.03 -22.58
CA PHE A 490 27.13 40.51 -21.95
C PHE A 490 27.32 41.06 -20.53
N ILE A 491 28.03 40.28 -19.71
CA ILE A 491 28.52 40.67 -18.39
C ILE A 491 30.04 40.56 -18.38
N PHE A 492 30.71 41.59 -17.85
CA PHE A 492 32.16 41.78 -17.82
C PHE A 492 32.63 42.19 -16.43
#